data_AF-A0A537P5Q8-F1
#
_entry.id   AF-A0A537P5Q8-F1
#
_cell.length_a   1.000
_cell.length_b   1.000
_cell.length_c   1.000
_cell.angle_alpha   90.00
_cell.angle_beta   90.00
_cell.angle_gamma   90.00
#
_symmetry.space_group_name_H-M   'P 1'
#
loop_
_entity.id
_entity.type
_entity.pdbx_description
1 polymer ?
#
loop_
_entity_poly.entity_id
_entity_poly.type
_entity_poly.pdbx_seq_one_letter_code
_entity_poly.pdbx_strand_id
1 'polypeptide(L)'
;MQVEFDDLSTAAARLLRENGSPDIAQDGGWACAWLQACGYPGLELLIEAITTTPVEVRNPELSPDALGLDLRNVSCVFLARQLSLLVEERGRLFLRNVRHGLYLVPFSVRANIGIGCPVDPSFALGGERTKNPYEEKLLAARQTGVSVDDVLWSRAMGRDQP
;
A
#
# COMPACT_ATOMS: atom_id res chain seq x y z
N MET A 1 -9.48 16.43 -9.27
CA MET A 1 -8.35 17.35 -9.54
C MET A 1 -7.07 16.63 -9.98
N GLN A 2 -6.05 17.38 -10.41
CA GLN A 2 -4.68 16.88 -10.63
C GLN A 2 -3.77 17.30 -9.47
N VAL A 3 -2.97 16.36 -8.97
CA VAL A 3 -2.04 16.56 -7.85
C VAL A 3 -0.67 16.01 -8.26
N GLU A 4 0.42 16.71 -7.92
CA GLU A 4 1.76 16.18 -8.19
C GLU A 4 2.00 14.86 -7.44
N PHE A 5 2.73 13.94 -8.08
CA PHE A 5 3.01 12.62 -7.49
C PHE A 5 3.65 12.75 -6.10
N ASP A 6 4.65 13.64 -5.98
CA ASP A 6 5.40 13.83 -4.73
C ASP A 6 4.56 14.55 -3.66
N ASP A 7 3.63 15.41 -4.05
CA ASP A 7 2.68 16.06 -3.14
C ASP A 7 1.70 15.04 -2.56
N LEU A 8 1.14 14.16 -3.41
CA LEU A 8 0.27 13.08 -2.96
C LEU A 8 1.02 12.11 -2.03
N SER A 9 2.25 11.74 -2.39
CA SER A 9 3.12 10.90 -1.57
C SER A 9 3.38 11.54 -0.20
N THR A 10 3.67 12.84 -0.18
CA THR A 10 3.94 13.60 1.04
C THR A 10 2.71 13.72 1.93
N ALA A 11 1.55 14.01 1.35
CA ALA A 11 0.28 14.07 2.07
C ALA A 11 -0.09 12.72 2.70
N ALA A 12 0.04 11.63 1.94
CA ALA A 12 -0.20 10.28 2.44
C ALA A 12 0.78 9.87 3.56
N ALA A 13 2.07 10.21 3.41
CA ALA A 13 3.07 9.98 4.47
C ALA A 13 2.76 10.79 5.74
N ARG A 14 2.26 12.03 5.59
CA ARG A 14 1.80 12.82 6.73
C ARG A 14 0.64 12.16 7.46
N LEU A 15 -0.39 11.69 6.72
CA LEU A 15 -1.52 10.97 7.33
C LEU A 15 -1.06 9.76 8.15
N LEU A 16 -0.15 8.95 7.62
CA LEU A 16 0.41 7.79 8.34
C LEU A 16 1.14 8.22 9.63
N ARG A 17 1.95 9.28 9.59
CA ARG A 17 2.63 9.81 10.78
C ARG A 17 1.65 10.29 11.84
N GLU A 18 0.71 11.15 11.44
CA GLU A 18 -0.28 11.77 12.34
C GLU A 18 -1.22 10.73 12.97
N ASN A 19 -1.40 9.59 12.30
CA ASN A 19 -2.24 8.50 12.79
C ASN A 19 -1.44 7.37 13.46
N GLY A 20 -0.19 7.57 13.87
CA GLY A 20 0.55 6.59 14.69
C GLY A 20 1.23 5.46 13.90
N SER A 21 1.61 5.70 12.64
CA SER A 21 2.39 4.77 11.82
C SER A 21 3.61 5.47 11.18
N PRO A 22 4.49 6.13 11.96
CA PRO A 22 5.60 6.92 11.42
C PRO A 22 6.66 6.07 10.72
N ASP A 23 6.90 4.83 11.17
CA ASP A 23 7.98 3.97 10.68
C ASP A 23 7.79 3.53 9.22
N ILE A 24 6.54 3.48 8.77
CA ILE A 24 6.18 3.09 7.40
C ILE A 24 5.79 4.29 6.55
N ALA A 25 5.75 5.50 7.12
CA ALA A 25 5.07 6.64 6.50
C ALA A 25 5.60 6.99 5.12
N GLN A 26 6.92 7.01 4.96
CA GLN A 26 7.55 7.34 3.67
C GLN A 26 7.22 6.30 2.59
N ASP A 27 7.39 5.01 2.91
CA ASP A 27 7.10 3.92 1.98
C ASP A 27 5.60 3.79 1.68
N GLY A 28 4.75 3.94 2.70
CA GLY A 28 3.31 3.89 2.56
C GLY A 28 2.76 5.09 1.78
N GLY A 29 3.33 6.29 1.99
CA GLY A 29 3.00 7.47 1.21
C GLY A 29 3.36 7.31 -0.27
N TRP A 30 4.56 6.80 -0.57
CA TRP A 30 4.97 6.47 -1.93
C TRP A 30 4.05 5.41 -2.56
N ALA A 31 3.72 4.34 -1.83
CA ALA A 31 2.82 3.29 -2.31
C ALA A 31 1.42 3.81 -2.62
N CYS A 32 0.90 4.73 -1.79
CA CYS A 32 -0.37 5.41 -2.03
C CYS A 32 -0.35 6.18 -3.37
N ALA A 33 0.66 7.03 -3.58
CA ALA A 33 0.81 7.80 -4.80
C ALA A 33 1.01 6.90 -6.03
N TRP A 34 1.80 5.83 -5.88
CA TRP A 34 2.02 4.82 -6.92
C TRP A 34 0.72 4.15 -7.37
N LEU A 35 -0.11 3.73 -6.41
CA LEU A 35 -1.40 3.10 -6.69
C LEU A 35 -2.32 4.06 -7.44
N GLN A 36 -2.42 5.29 -6.94
CA GLN A 36 -3.25 6.32 -7.55
C GLN A 36 -2.79 6.64 -8.98
N ALA A 37 -1.48 6.77 -9.21
CA ALA A 37 -0.89 6.96 -10.54
C ALA A 37 -1.21 5.82 -11.51
N CYS A 38 -1.37 4.59 -10.99
CA CYS A 38 -1.70 3.42 -11.80
C CYS A 38 -3.21 3.22 -12.05
N GLY A 39 -4.05 4.10 -11.49
CA GLY A 39 -5.51 4.05 -11.57
C GLY A 39 -6.17 3.19 -10.50
N TYR A 40 -5.44 2.86 -9.41
CA TYR A 40 -5.98 2.15 -8.25
C TYR A 40 -6.36 3.14 -7.13
N PRO A 41 -7.30 2.78 -6.24
CA PRO A 41 -7.80 3.68 -5.20
C PRO A 41 -6.82 3.79 -4.01
N GLY A 42 -5.59 4.25 -4.25
CA GLY A 42 -4.52 4.29 -3.26
C GLY A 42 -4.89 5.13 -2.02
N LEU A 43 -5.40 6.34 -2.26
CA LEU A 43 -5.73 7.28 -1.18
C LEU A 43 -6.98 6.86 -0.38
N GLU A 44 -7.99 6.31 -1.06
CA GLU A 44 -9.21 5.80 -0.42
C GLU A 44 -8.89 4.63 0.53
N LEU A 45 -8.13 3.64 0.05
CA LEU A 45 -7.69 2.50 0.86
C LEU A 45 -6.83 2.91 2.06
N LEU A 46 -5.98 3.94 1.89
CA LEU A 46 -5.24 4.52 3.00
C LEU A 46 -6.20 5.05 4.05
N ILE A 47 -7.07 5.98 3.67
CA ILE A 47 -8.03 6.64 4.58
C ILE A 47 -8.92 5.60 5.28
N GLU A 48 -9.39 4.58 4.55
CA GLU A 48 -10.15 3.48 5.14
C GLU A 48 -9.31 2.73 6.19
N ALA A 49 -8.06 2.39 5.87
CA ALA A 49 -7.18 1.65 6.77
C ALA A 49 -6.91 2.39 8.08
N ILE A 50 -6.54 3.69 8.02
CA ILE A 50 -6.31 4.51 9.23
C ILE A 50 -7.59 4.72 10.05
N THR A 51 -8.74 4.84 9.40
CA THR A 51 -10.04 5.03 10.10
C THR A 51 -10.51 3.76 10.81
N THR A 52 -10.33 2.60 10.19
CA THR A 52 -10.97 1.34 10.63
C THR A 52 -10.06 0.40 11.40
N THR A 53 -8.75 0.66 11.44
CA THR A 53 -7.76 -0.20 12.11
C THR A 53 -7.16 0.57 13.29
N PRO A 54 -7.44 0.19 14.55
CA PRO A 54 -6.82 0.79 15.74
C PRO A 54 -5.29 0.67 15.71
N VAL A 55 -4.58 1.64 16.28
CA VAL A 55 -3.10 1.72 16.21
C VAL A 55 -2.45 0.47 16.80
N GLU A 56 -3.02 -0.06 17.87
CA GLU A 56 -2.51 -1.17 18.67
C GLU A 56 -2.48 -2.50 17.89
N VAL A 57 -3.25 -2.61 16.80
CA VAL A 57 -3.36 -3.84 16.00
C VAL A 57 -2.73 -3.72 14.60
N ARG A 58 -2.15 -2.56 14.24
CA ARG A 58 -1.57 -2.32 12.90
C ARG A 58 -0.28 -3.07 12.64
N ASN A 59 0.43 -3.47 13.69
CA ASN A 59 1.70 -4.18 13.62
C ASN A 59 1.64 -5.48 14.42
N PRO A 60 0.89 -6.49 13.96
CA PRO A 60 0.83 -7.78 14.63
C PRO A 60 2.18 -8.51 14.51
N GLU A 61 2.47 -9.37 15.48
CA GLU A 61 3.54 -10.36 15.29
C GLU A 61 3.12 -11.34 14.18
N LEU A 62 3.94 -11.40 13.13
CA LEU A 62 3.70 -12.21 11.95
C LEU A 62 4.55 -13.49 12.03
N SER A 63 3.90 -14.63 12.26
CA SER A 63 4.54 -15.93 12.27
C SER A 63 3.81 -16.90 11.33
N PRO A 64 4.50 -17.53 10.38
CA PRO A 64 3.86 -18.48 9.47
C PRO A 64 3.56 -19.80 10.17
N ASP A 65 2.45 -20.42 9.78
CA ASP A 65 2.04 -21.76 10.17
C ASP A 65 2.03 -22.72 8.96
N ALA A 66 1.53 -23.94 9.16
CA ALA A 66 1.42 -24.96 8.12
C ALA A 66 0.53 -24.55 6.92
N LEU A 67 -0.33 -23.54 7.08
CA LEU A 67 -1.23 -23.00 6.07
C LEU A 67 -0.73 -21.66 5.49
N GLY A 68 0.41 -21.12 5.94
CA GLY A 68 0.97 -19.85 5.48
C GLY A 68 0.94 -18.76 6.55
N LEU A 69 0.99 -17.50 6.11
CA LEU A 69 1.04 -16.33 6.98
C LEU A 69 -0.35 -15.68 7.09
N ASP A 70 -0.92 -15.72 8.29
CA ASP A 70 -2.20 -15.10 8.60
C ASP A 70 -2.01 -13.61 8.93
N LEU A 71 -2.60 -12.72 8.11
CA LEU A 71 -2.53 -11.27 8.32
C LEU A 71 -3.60 -10.75 9.28
N ARG A 72 -4.48 -11.63 9.79
CA ARG A 72 -5.52 -11.31 10.78
C ARG A 72 -6.44 -10.16 10.36
N ASN A 73 -6.68 -10.00 9.05
CA ASN A 73 -7.41 -8.89 8.43
C ASN A 73 -6.81 -7.49 8.68
N VAL A 74 -5.56 -7.41 9.12
CA VAL A 74 -4.83 -6.15 9.20
C VAL A 74 -4.51 -5.67 7.79
N SER A 75 -4.77 -4.39 7.55
CA SER A 75 -4.58 -3.76 6.24
C SER A 75 -3.13 -3.82 5.77
N CYS A 76 -2.92 -4.21 4.51
CA CYS A 76 -1.59 -4.20 3.88
C CYS A 76 -1.00 -2.79 3.73
N VAL A 77 -1.78 -1.72 3.94
CA VAL A 77 -1.23 -0.36 4.13
C VAL A 77 -0.16 -0.36 5.22
N PHE A 78 -0.38 -1.14 6.29
CA PHE A 78 0.54 -1.21 7.42
C PHE A 78 1.62 -2.29 7.25
N LEU A 79 1.31 -3.37 6.53
CA LEU A 79 2.15 -4.57 6.49
C LEU A 79 3.03 -4.69 5.25
N ALA A 80 2.73 -3.97 4.15
CA ALA A 80 3.33 -4.26 2.85
C ALA A 80 4.86 -4.19 2.84
N ARG A 81 5.45 -3.20 3.54
CA ARG A 81 6.91 -3.10 3.70
C ARG A 81 7.48 -4.33 4.40
N GLN A 82 6.95 -4.69 5.56
CA GLN A 82 7.42 -5.85 6.33
C GLN A 82 7.26 -7.16 5.54
N LEU A 83 6.15 -7.32 4.84
CA LEU A 83 5.89 -8.50 4.01
C LEU A 83 6.88 -8.62 2.85
N SER A 84 7.26 -7.50 2.21
CA SER A 84 8.29 -7.54 1.16
C SER A 84 9.65 -8.00 1.69
N LEU A 85 10.06 -7.52 2.87
CA LEU A 85 11.30 -7.96 3.52
C LEU A 85 11.25 -9.45 3.91
N LEU A 86 10.12 -9.92 4.44
CA LEU A 86 9.95 -11.33 4.77
C LEU A 86 10.02 -12.24 3.53
N VAL A 87 9.59 -11.77 2.36
CA VAL A 87 9.74 -12.51 1.10
C VAL A 87 11.20 -12.51 0.64
N GLU A 88 11.93 -11.41 0.78
CA GLU A 88 13.37 -11.38 0.49
C GLU A 88 14.13 -12.41 1.35
N GLU A 89 13.78 -12.54 2.62
CA GLU A 89 14.38 -13.50 3.54
C GLU A 89 13.99 -14.96 3.27
N ARG A 90 12.72 -15.21 2.89
CA ARG A 90 12.13 -16.57 2.85
C ARG A 90 11.81 -17.07 1.44
N GLY A 91 12.00 -16.25 0.43
CA GLY A 91 11.72 -16.52 -1.00
C GLY A 91 10.24 -16.48 -1.39
N ARG A 92 9.34 -17.11 -0.60
CA ARG A 92 7.90 -17.13 -0.87
C ARG A 92 7.06 -17.18 0.40
N LEU A 93 5.96 -16.44 0.38
CA LEU A 93 4.90 -16.45 1.39
C LEU A 93 3.56 -16.81 0.75
N PHE A 94 2.73 -17.55 1.48
CA PHE A 94 1.32 -17.71 1.17
C PHE A 94 0.53 -16.90 2.20
N LEU A 95 -0.20 -15.88 1.76
CA LEU A 95 -0.89 -14.94 2.64
C LEU A 95 -2.36 -15.34 2.79
N ARG A 96 -2.91 -15.19 3.99
CA ARG A 96 -4.33 -15.43 4.31
C ARG A 96 -4.92 -14.27 5.10
N ASN A 97 -6.24 -14.11 5.04
CA ASN A 97 -6.99 -13.02 5.69
C ASN A 97 -6.44 -11.65 5.29
N VAL A 98 -6.19 -11.49 3.99
CA VAL A 98 -5.57 -10.29 3.42
C VAL A 98 -6.61 -9.18 3.29
N ARG A 99 -6.27 -7.99 3.80
CA ARG A 99 -7.04 -6.76 3.60
C ARG A 99 -6.21 -5.72 2.86
N HIS A 100 -6.84 -5.02 1.91
CA HIS A 100 -6.21 -4.00 1.06
C HIS A 100 -4.94 -4.48 0.34
N GLY A 101 -4.96 -5.73 -0.17
CA GLY A 101 -3.78 -6.39 -0.75
C GLY A 101 -3.15 -5.65 -1.94
N LEU A 102 -3.87 -4.72 -2.59
CA LEU A 102 -3.30 -3.81 -3.60
C LEU A 102 -2.07 -3.03 -3.09
N TYR A 103 -1.98 -2.74 -1.80
CA TYR A 103 -0.79 -2.10 -1.22
C TYR A 103 0.49 -2.94 -1.31
N LEU A 104 0.40 -4.23 -1.61
CA LEU A 104 1.58 -5.07 -1.87
C LEU A 104 2.11 -4.90 -3.30
N VAL A 105 1.32 -4.38 -4.24
CA VAL A 105 1.71 -4.26 -5.65
C VAL A 105 2.93 -3.34 -5.84
N PRO A 106 2.98 -2.10 -5.31
CA PRO A 106 4.13 -1.22 -5.47
C PRO A 106 5.43 -1.86 -4.98
N PHE A 107 5.39 -2.48 -3.79
CA PHE A 107 6.54 -3.16 -3.21
C PHE A 107 6.96 -4.40 -4.00
N SER A 108 5.99 -5.19 -4.49
CA SER A 108 6.26 -6.35 -5.32
C SER A 108 6.95 -5.97 -6.63
N VAL A 109 6.54 -4.85 -7.24
CA VAL A 109 7.17 -4.33 -8.46
C VAL A 109 8.58 -3.83 -8.15
N ARG A 110 8.74 -3.03 -7.09
CA ARG A 110 10.04 -2.48 -6.66
C ARG A 110 11.07 -3.56 -6.33
N ALA A 111 10.65 -4.66 -5.73
CA ALA A 111 11.51 -5.78 -5.33
C ALA A 111 11.56 -6.92 -6.37
N ASN A 112 10.95 -6.77 -7.54
CA ASN A 112 10.83 -7.82 -8.57
C ASN A 112 10.19 -9.13 -8.07
N ILE A 113 9.26 -9.04 -7.13
CA ILE A 113 8.55 -10.16 -6.49
C ILE A 113 7.24 -10.46 -7.24
N GLY A 114 7.04 -11.73 -7.59
CA GLY A 114 5.77 -12.24 -8.14
C GLY A 114 4.63 -12.11 -7.13
N ILE A 115 3.44 -11.74 -7.59
CA ILE A 115 2.24 -11.57 -6.75
C ILE A 115 1.06 -12.30 -7.39
N GLY A 116 0.30 -13.04 -6.60
CA GLY A 116 -1.01 -13.58 -6.98
C GLY A 116 -2.07 -12.48 -7.08
N CYS A 117 -3.35 -12.83 -7.08
CA CYS A 117 -4.44 -11.85 -7.21
C CYS A 117 -4.57 -11.00 -5.93
N PRO A 118 -4.16 -9.72 -5.92
CA PRO A 118 -4.03 -8.93 -4.68
C PRO A 118 -5.38 -8.42 -4.13
N VAL A 119 -6.47 -8.72 -4.82
CA VAL A 119 -7.85 -8.47 -4.35
C VAL A 119 -8.47 -9.72 -3.72
N ASP A 120 -7.85 -10.89 -3.90
CA ASP A 120 -8.30 -12.11 -3.23
C ASP A 120 -7.91 -12.05 -1.75
N PRO A 121 -8.75 -12.59 -0.84
CA PRO A 121 -8.43 -12.63 0.59
C PRO A 121 -7.28 -13.61 0.93
N SER A 122 -6.77 -14.34 -0.06
CA SER A 122 -5.68 -15.30 0.06
C SER A 122 -4.93 -15.43 -1.27
N PHE A 123 -3.60 -15.27 -1.27
CA PHE A 123 -2.76 -15.41 -2.47
C PHE A 123 -1.28 -15.60 -2.13
N ALA A 124 -0.50 -16.05 -3.12
CA ALA A 124 0.95 -16.22 -3.00
C ALA A 124 1.72 -14.93 -3.32
N LEU A 125 2.82 -14.70 -2.61
CA LEU A 125 3.79 -13.62 -2.84
C LEU A 125 5.20 -14.23 -2.86
N GLY A 126 5.95 -14.03 -3.95
CA GLY A 126 7.29 -14.63 -4.12
C GLY A 126 7.57 -15.13 -5.54
N GLY A 127 8.84 -15.42 -5.82
CA GLY A 127 9.35 -15.68 -7.18
C GLY A 127 9.59 -14.40 -7.99
N GLU A 128 10.10 -14.52 -9.20
CA GLU A 128 10.42 -13.36 -10.05
C GLU A 128 9.20 -12.85 -10.84
N ARG A 129 9.10 -11.53 -11.03
CA ARG A 129 8.16 -10.98 -12.02
C ARG A 129 8.76 -11.12 -13.42
N THR A 130 7.89 -11.39 -14.38
CA THR A 130 8.27 -11.48 -15.79
C THR A 130 8.16 -10.14 -16.54
N LYS A 131 7.33 -9.20 -16.04
CA LYS A 131 7.09 -7.87 -16.65
C LYS A 131 6.68 -6.80 -15.63
N ASN A 132 7.02 -5.54 -15.90
CA ASN A 132 6.54 -4.36 -15.18
C ASN A 132 5.57 -3.54 -16.06
N PRO A 133 4.25 -3.76 -15.97
CA PRO A 133 3.28 -3.06 -16.83
C PRO A 133 2.97 -1.61 -16.40
N TYR A 134 3.68 -1.07 -15.41
CA TYR A 134 3.33 0.19 -14.76
C TYR A 134 4.23 1.37 -15.12
N GLU A 135 5.36 1.11 -15.79
CA GLU A 135 6.39 2.14 -16.05
C GLU A 135 5.84 3.35 -16.83
N GLU A 136 5.10 3.09 -17.91
CA GLU A 136 4.50 4.15 -18.74
C GLU A 136 3.50 4.99 -17.94
N LYS A 137 2.68 4.35 -17.10
CA LYS A 137 1.70 5.05 -16.25
C LYS A 137 2.38 5.92 -15.20
N LEU A 138 3.44 5.41 -14.56
CA LEU A 138 4.20 6.15 -13.56
C LEU A 138 4.95 7.33 -14.17
N LEU A 139 5.49 7.15 -15.38
CA LEU A 139 6.13 8.24 -16.12
C LEU A 139 5.12 9.33 -16.48
N ALA A 140 3.96 8.95 -17.01
CA ALA A 140 2.88 9.89 -17.33
C ALA A 140 2.43 10.67 -16.08
N ALA A 141 2.17 9.96 -14.98
CA ALA A 141 1.75 10.58 -13.71
C ALA A 141 2.76 11.59 -13.16
N ARG A 142 4.07 11.37 -13.35
CA ARG A 142 5.11 12.33 -12.97
C ARG A 142 5.17 13.57 -13.86
N GLN A 143 4.66 13.48 -15.09
CA GLN A 143 4.67 14.59 -16.06
C GLN A 143 3.38 15.40 -16.02
N THR A 144 2.25 14.76 -15.77
CA THR A 144 0.91 15.36 -15.90
C THR A 144 0.16 15.48 -14.57
N GLY A 145 0.75 15.01 -13.48
CA GLY A 145 0.08 14.84 -12.21
C GLY A 145 -0.76 13.57 -12.15
N VAL A 146 -1.27 13.30 -10.95
CA VAL A 146 -2.11 12.18 -10.57
C VAL A 146 -3.54 12.66 -10.37
N SER A 147 -4.49 11.94 -10.97
CA SER A 147 -5.91 12.24 -10.78
C SER A 147 -6.38 11.78 -9.40
N VAL A 148 -6.91 12.71 -8.62
CA VAL A 148 -7.44 12.49 -7.27
C VAL A 148 -8.84 13.11 -7.18
N ASP A 149 -9.75 12.43 -6.49
CA ASP A 149 -11.06 12.98 -6.15
C ASP A 149 -10.92 14.18 -5.19
N ASP A 150 -11.68 15.24 -5.42
CA ASP A 150 -11.54 16.51 -4.70
C ASP A 150 -11.89 16.35 -3.20
N VAL A 151 -12.87 15.50 -2.87
CA VAL A 151 -13.27 15.23 -1.48
C VAL A 151 -12.19 14.42 -0.77
N LEU A 152 -11.66 13.39 -1.43
CA LEU A 152 -10.55 12.60 -0.87
C LEU A 152 -9.31 13.47 -0.65
N TRP A 153 -9.01 14.38 -1.58
CA TRP A 153 -7.89 15.30 -1.43
C TRP A 153 -8.10 16.30 -0.28
N SER A 154 -9.29 16.87 -0.14
CA SER A 154 -9.62 17.78 0.98
C SER A 154 -9.40 17.10 2.34
N ARG A 155 -9.88 15.86 2.48
CA ARG A 155 -9.67 15.03 3.67
C ARG A 155 -8.19 14.77 3.92
N ALA A 156 -7.43 14.38 2.90
CA ALA A 156 -6.00 14.12 3.02
C ALA A 156 -5.19 15.36 3.42
N MET A 157 -5.67 16.55 3.03
CA MET A 157 -5.08 17.82 3.41
C MET A 157 -5.52 18.31 4.80
N GLY A 158 -6.48 17.65 5.46
CA GLY A 158 -6.99 18.05 6.77
C GLY A 158 -7.87 19.31 6.70
N ARG A 159 -8.50 19.55 5.54
CA ARG A 159 -9.33 20.74 5.29
C ARG A 159 -10.82 20.55 5.64
N ASP A 160 -11.21 19.32 5.96
CA ASP A 160 -12.57 18.93 6.37
C ASP A 160 -12.60 18.48 7.86
N GLN A 161 -12.01 19.26 8.78
CA GLN A 161 -12.33 19.14 10.20
C GLN A 161 -13.35 20.22 10.57
N PRO A 162 -14.50 19.88 11.18
CA PRO A 162 -15.45 20.87 11.69
C PRO A 162 -14.86 21.73 12.82
#